data_AF-A0A242CS56-F1
#
_entry.id   AF-A0A242CS56-F1
#
_cell.length_a   1.000
_cell.length_b   1.000
_cell.length_c   1.000
_cell.angle_alpha   90.00
_cell.angle_beta   90.00
_cell.angle_gamma   90.00
#
_symmetry.space_group_name_H-M   'P 1'
#
loop_
_entity.id
_entity.type
_entity.pdbx_description
1 polymer ?
#
loop_
_entity_poly.entity_id
_entity_poly.type
_entity_poly.pdbx_seq_one_letter_code
_entity_poly.pdbx_strand_id
1 'polypeptide(L)' 'MEKYQVFPGQNYQANVIGFTGLQEVSVIHVYENTATVLIKETAETGVAKLCNFLVGATQLVS' A
#
# COMPACT_ATOMS: atom_id res chain seq x y z
N MET A 1 8.93 -17.04 -7.59
CA MET A 1 7.81 -16.13 -7.29
C MET A 1 8.35 -15.06 -6.36
N GLU A 2 8.50 -13.83 -6.85
CA GLU A 2 8.89 -12.69 -6.01
C GLU A 2 7.77 -12.43 -5.01
N LYS A 3 8.06 -12.59 -3.71
CA LYS A 3 7.12 -12.24 -2.65
C LYS A 3 7.21 -10.74 -2.43
N TYR A 4 6.18 -10.00 -2.80
CA TYR A 4 6.06 -8.59 -2.41
C TYR A 4 6.05 -8.50 -0.88
N GLN A 5 7.02 -7.80 -0.30
CA GLN A 5 7.13 -7.61 1.14
C GLN A 5 6.30 -6.39 1.56
N VAL A 6 4.99 -6.60 1.66
CA VAL A 6 4.03 -5.59 2.16
C VAL A 6 3.61 -5.98 3.57
N PHE A 7 3.76 -5.07 4.53
CA PHE A 7 3.48 -5.36 5.94
C PHE A 7 2.33 -4.50 6.47
N PRO A 8 1.37 -5.09 7.22
CA PRO A 8 0.37 -4.32 7.96
C PRO A 8 1.00 -3.27 8.88
N GLY A 9 0.38 -2.11 8.96
CA GLY A 9 0.83 -0.96 9.76
C GLY A 9 1.91 -0.09 9.09
N GLN A 10 2.48 -0.50 7.96
CA GLN A 10 3.43 0.33 7.22
C GLN A 10 2.75 1.22 6.17
N ASN A 11 3.42 2.34 5.88
CA ASN A 11 2.98 3.30 4.87
C ASN A 11 3.69 3.02 3.54
N TYR A 12 2.93 3.10 2.46
CA TYR A 12 3.40 2.88 1.09
C TYR A 12 2.74 3.89 0.15
N GLN A 13 3.26 3.97 -1.07
CA GLN A 13 2.51 4.52 -2.18
C GLN A 13 1.96 3.39 -3.02
N ALA A 14 0.66 3.40 -3.31
CA ALA A 14 0.05 2.37 -4.14
C ALA A 14 -1.08 2.93 -5.00
N ASN A 15 -1.26 2.34 -6.19
CA ASN A 15 -2.47 2.56 -6.98
C ASN A 15 -3.62 1.77 -6.36
N VAL A 16 -4.54 2.51 -5.73
CA VAL A 16 -5.77 1.96 -5.14
C VAL A 16 -6.83 1.81 -6.22
N ILE A 17 -7.52 0.68 -6.23
CA ILE A 17 -8.60 0.41 -7.19
C ILE A 17 -9.72 1.44 -7.00
N GLY A 18 -10.11 2.12 -8.07
CA GLY A 18 -11.14 3.17 -8.03
C GLY A 18 -10.60 4.58 -7.76
N PHE A 19 -9.30 4.73 -7.47
CA PHE A 19 -8.64 6.01 -7.33
C PHE A 19 -7.71 6.28 -8.51
N THR A 20 -7.58 7.55 -8.89
CA THR A 20 -6.68 7.96 -9.96
C THR A 20 -5.32 8.35 -9.38
N GLY A 21 -4.27 7.65 -9.82
CA GLY A 21 -2.89 7.95 -9.42
C GLY A 21 -2.42 7.18 -8.17
N LEU A 22 -1.17 7.46 -7.80
CA LEU A 22 -0.53 6.88 -6.62
C LEU A 22 -1.05 7.57 -5.36
N GLN A 23 -1.65 6.79 -4.47
CA GLN A 23 -2.12 7.27 -3.19
C GLN A 23 -1.11 6.93 -2.09
N GLU A 24 -0.92 7.82 -1.13
CA GLU A 24 -0.25 7.47 0.11
C GLU A 24 -1.21 6.67 0.99
N VAL A 25 -0.82 5.44 1.31
CA VAL A 25 -1.69 4.48 1.98
C VAL A 25 -1.00 3.79 3.15
N SER A 26 -1.76 3.42 4.17
CA SER A 26 -1.31 2.56 5.26
C SER A 26 -1.95 1.19 5.12
N VAL A 27 -1.16 0.12 5.22
CA VAL A 27 -1.69 -1.24 5.05
C VAL A 27 -2.43 -1.67 6.30
N ILE A 28 -3.69 -2.07 6.15
CA ILE A 28 -4.51 -2.61 7.25
C ILE A 28 -4.41 -4.12 7.26
N HIS A 29 -4.55 -4.76 6.09
CA HIS A 29 -4.57 -6.22 5.98
C HIS A 29 -3.97 -6.67 4.64
N VAL A 30 -3.26 -7.80 4.64
CA VAL A 30 -2.59 -8.37 3.46
C VAL A 30 -3.23 -9.72 3.15
N TYR A 31 -3.63 -9.89 1.89
CA TYR A 31 -4.13 -11.14 1.31
C TYR A 31 -3.10 -11.69 0.32
N GLU A 32 -3.45 -12.77 -0.38
CA GLU A 32 -2.53 -13.44 -1.31
C GLU A 32 -2.01 -12.52 -2.42
N ASN A 33 -2.89 -11.69 -3.00
CA ASN A 33 -2.56 -10.83 -4.16
C ASN A 33 -2.94 -9.36 -3.99
N THR A 34 -3.65 -9.03 -2.91
CA THR A 34 -4.15 -7.69 -2.62
C THR A 34 -3.93 -7.33 -1.15
N ALA A 35 -4.10 -6.06 -0.82
CA ALA A 35 -4.13 -5.57 0.54
C ALA A 35 -5.26 -4.54 0.70
N THR A 36 -5.91 -4.59 1.86
CA THR A 36 -6.79 -3.50 2.32
C THR A 36 -5.91 -2.41 2.91
N VAL A 37 -6.14 -1.18 2.48
CA VAL A 37 -5.34 -0.03 2.87
C VAL A 37 -6.20 1.14 3.29
N LEU A 38 -5.69 1.98 4.19
CA LEU A 38 -6.24 3.29 4.53
C LEU A 38 -5.58 4.35 3.65
N ILE A 39 -6.35 5.12 2.91
CA ILE A 39 -5.88 6.23 2.09
C ILE A 39 -5.71 7.44 3.01
N LYS A 40 -4.49 7.98 3.13
CA LYS A 40 -4.24 9.05 4.11
C LYS A 40 -4.94 10.36 3.78
N GLU A 41 -5.07 10.69 2.50
CA GLU A 41 -5.67 11.96 2.06
C GLU A 41 -7.17 12.02 2.36
N THR A 42 -7.90 10.93 2.13
CA THR A 42 -9.36 10.89 2.26
C THR A 42 -9.86 10.20 3.54
N ALA A 43 -8.96 9.54 4.28
CA ALA A 43 -9.29 8.65 5.40
C ALA A 43 -10.23 7.47 5.02
N GLU A 44 -10.39 7.19 3.73
CA GLU A 44 -11.19 6.07 3.24
C GLU A 44 -10.38 4.77 3.21
N THR A 45 -11.09 3.64 3.26
CA THR A 45 -10.46 2.33 3.03
C THR A 45 -10.58 1.94 1.56
N GLY A 46 -9.52 1.33 1.04
CA GLY A 46 -9.44 0.89 -0.35
C GLY A 46 -8.73 -0.46 -0.48
N VAL A 47 -8.68 -0.96 -1.72
CA VAL A 47 -7.98 -2.20 -2.06
C VAL A 47 -6.90 -1.88 -3.09
N ALA A 48 -5.68 -2.35 -2.83
CA ALA A 48 -4.56 -2.24 -3.76
C ALA A 48 -3.96 -3.62 -4.04
N LYS A 49 -3.47 -3.85 -5.26
CA LYS A 49 -2.72 -5.08 -5.61
C LYS A 49 -1.31 -5.00 -5.06
N LEU A 50 -0.77 -6.10 -4.53
CA LEU A 50 0.57 -6.12 -3.93
C LEU A 50 1.67 -5.67 -4.90
N CYS A 51 1.52 -5.94 -6.19
CA CYS A 51 2.43 -5.50 -7.24
C CYS A 51 2.48 -3.98 -7.48
N ASN A 52 1.49 -3.24 -6.97
CA ASN A 52 1.39 -1.79 -7.11
C ASN A 52 2.00 -1.04 -5.93
N PHE A 53 2.44 -1.74 -4.89
CA PHE A 53 3.04 -1.11 -3.71
C PHE A 53 4.47 -0.69 -4.03
N LEU A 54 4.73 0.59 -3.88
CA LEU A 54 6.04 1.19 -3.91
C LEU A 54 6.41 1.51 -2.46
N VAL A 55 7.57 1.01 -2.04
CA VAL A 55 8.17 1.44 -0.77
C VAL A 55 8.45 2.93 -0.93
N GLY A 56 7.75 3.77 -0.16
CA GLY A 56 8.05 5.19 -0.13
C GLY A 56 9.53 5.36 0.20
N ALA A 57 10.25 6.21 -0.53
CA ALA A 57 11.67 6.42 -0.36
C ALA A 57 12.00 7.13 0.98
N THR A 58 11.77 6.47 2.11
CA THR A 58 12.24 6.82 3.47
C THR A 58 11.78 5.67 4.39
N GLN A 59 12.61 4.90 5.09
CA GLN A 59 13.89 5.19 5.71
C GLN A 59 14.87 4.02 5.44
N LEU A 60 16.03 4.34 4.84
CA LEU A 60 17.27 3.68 5.22
C LEU A 60 17.51 4.07 6.69
N VAL A 61 17.16 3.18 7.61
CA VAL A 61 17.73 3.22 8.96
C VAL A 61 19.20 2.79 8.82
N SER A 62 20.09 3.78 8.92
CA SER A 62 21.51 3.57 9.24
C SER A 62 21.66 2.96 10.64
#